data_AF-A0A9P4Q5M7-F1
#
_entry.id   AF-A0A9P4Q5M7-F1
#
_cell.length_a   1.000
_cell.length_b   1.000
_cell.length_c   1.000
_cell.angle_alpha   90.00
_cell.angle_beta   90.00
_cell.angle_gamma   90.00
#
_symmetry.space_group_name_H-M   'P 1'
#
loop_
_entity.id
_entity.type
_entity.pdbx_description
1 polymer ?
#
loop_
_entity_poly.entity_id
_entity_poly.type
_entity_poly.pdbx_seq_one_letter_code
_entity_poly.pdbx_strand_id
1 'polypeptide(L)'
;MLSCRKVCALFVIVAKLPPALCHIQMSWPYPLRSKDNPDRDASTVDYNMMAPLEADGSDFPCKGYQNDRPIAPVITYAAGSMYNMTLEGSATHGGGSCQLSLSYDNGATFRVIKSMIGGCPLQTTYDFTIPPYAPAGNALLAWTWQNKIGNREFYMNCASVNIISGLRRKARRTQKYNTMGDLPFIWKANLEGLDTCETEAGIDPVYPNPGPDIEYGDGLSSSS
;
A
#
# COMPACT_ATOMS: atom_id res chain seq x y z
N MET A 1 24.11 51.15 -39.92
CA MET A 1 22.96 50.23 -40.02
C MET A 1 23.37 48.89 -39.41
N LEU A 2 22.99 48.62 -38.15
CA LEU A 2 23.28 47.35 -37.48
C LEU A 2 22.21 46.31 -37.88
N SER A 3 22.67 45.19 -38.46
CA SER A 3 21.81 44.08 -38.87
C SER A 3 21.51 43.18 -37.67
N CYS A 4 20.24 43.08 -37.31
CA CYS A 4 19.71 42.26 -36.23
C CYS A 4 19.61 40.80 -36.70
N ARG A 5 20.48 39.91 -36.18
CA ARG A 5 20.33 38.46 -36.36
C ARG A 5 19.40 37.92 -35.27
N LYS A 6 18.19 37.52 -35.68
CA LYS A 6 17.24 36.80 -34.84
C LYS A 6 17.82 35.45 -34.44
N VAL A 7 18.12 35.27 -33.16
CA VAL A 7 18.34 33.94 -32.57
C VAL A 7 16.97 33.28 -32.46
N CYS A 8 16.73 32.27 -33.30
CA CYS A 8 15.53 31.45 -33.21
C CYS A 8 15.71 30.52 -32.00
N ALA A 9 15.13 30.88 -30.86
CA ALA A 9 15.09 30.00 -29.70
C ALA A 9 14.19 28.81 -30.04
N LEU A 10 14.81 27.64 -30.25
CA LEU A 10 14.10 26.36 -30.27
C LEU A 10 13.51 26.15 -28.86
N PHE A 11 12.22 26.39 -28.72
CA PHE A 11 11.45 25.90 -27.58
C PHE A 11 11.45 24.38 -27.65
N VAL A 12 12.32 23.73 -26.86
CA VAL A 12 12.18 22.30 -26.56
C VAL A 12 10.95 22.19 -25.67
N ILE A 13 9.81 21.87 -26.28
CA ILE A 13 8.62 21.44 -25.55
C ILE A 13 8.96 20.06 -24.98
N VAL A 14 9.46 20.02 -23.74
CA VAL A 14 9.45 18.79 -22.95
C VAL A 14 7.98 18.51 -22.67
N ALA A 15 7.38 17.63 -23.47
CA ALA A 15 6.06 17.09 -23.17
C ALA A 15 6.17 16.44 -21.79
N LYS A 16 5.60 17.08 -20.77
CA LYS A 16 5.35 16.44 -19.49
C LYS A 16 4.35 15.32 -19.78
N LEU A 17 4.85 14.10 -19.98
CA LEU A 17 3.98 12.92 -19.93
C LEU A 17 3.22 13.00 -18.60
N PRO A 18 1.89 12.83 -18.60
CA PRO A 18 1.19 12.67 -17.34
C PRO A 18 1.84 11.49 -16.60
N PRO A 19 2.26 11.65 -15.35
CA PRO A 19 2.89 10.57 -14.61
C PRO A 19 1.89 9.42 -14.47
N ALA A 20 2.17 8.38 -15.26
CA ALA A 20 1.88 6.97 -15.06
C ALA A 20 0.44 6.52 -14.77
N LEU A 21 -0.32 6.35 -15.86
CA LEU A 21 -1.36 5.31 -15.99
C LEU A 21 -0.79 3.87 -15.94
N CYS A 22 0.48 3.69 -15.58
CA CYS A 22 1.20 2.44 -15.73
C CYS A 22 1.54 1.76 -14.41
N HIS A 23 1.38 2.37 -13.24
CA HIS A 23 1.78 1.78 -11.95
C HIS A 23 0.82 0.68 -11.45
N ILE A 24 1.00 0.25 -10.19
CA ILE A 24 0.26 -0.86 -9.57
C ILE A 24 -0.73 -0.31 -8.55
N GLN A 25 -1.91 -0.92 -8.50
CA GLN A 25 -2.92 -0.69 -7.47
C GLN A 25 -3.46 -2.00 -6.92
N MET A 26 -4.07 -1.95 -5.73
CA MET A 26 -4.92 -3.00 -5.21
C MET A 26 -6.26 -2.99 -5.99
N SER A 27 -6.59 -4.10 -6.63
CA SER A 27 -7.90 -4.31 -7.27
C SER A 27 -8.87 -5.09 -6.38
N TRP A 28 -8.37 -5.88 -5.44
CA TRP A 28 -9.19 -6.59 -4.46
C TRP A 28 -8.50 -6.74 -3.10
N PRO A 29 -9.18 -6.50 -1.95
CA PRO A 29 -10.51 -5.89 -1.84
C PRO A 29 -10.56 -4.51 -2.49
N TYR A 30 -11.73 -4.08 -2.98
CA TYR A 30 -11.82 -2.81 -3.69
C TYR A 30 -11.36 -1.65 -2.79
N PRO A 31 -10.32 -0.88 -3.19
CA PRO A 31 -9.90 0.25 -2.40
C PRO A 31 -10.97 1.36 -2.38
N LEU A 32 -10.85 2.26 -1.42
CA LEU A 32 -11.60 3.50 -1.37
C LEU A 32 -11.46 4.23 -2.70
N ARG A 33 -12.57 4.76 -3.25
CA ARG A 33 -12.63 5.40 -4.58
C ARG A 33 -12.26 4.52 -5.77
N SER A 34 -12.18 3.20 -5.61
CA SER A 34 -11.98 2.28 -6.74
C SER A 34 -13.06 2.47 -7.81
N LYS A 35 -12.61 2.58 -9.06
CA LYS A 35 -13.45 2.55 -10.26
C LYS A 35 -14.17 1.21 -10.46
N ASP A 36 -13.63 0.14 -9.87
CA ASP A 36 -14.11 -1.23 -10.06
C ASP A 36 -15.13 -1.64 -9.00
N ASN A 37 -15.36 -0.80 -7.99
CA ASN A 37 -16.41 -1.01 -7.00
C ASN A 37 -17.78 -0.59 -7.58
N PRO A 38 -18.70 -1.53 -7.86
CA PRO A 38 -20.00 -1.21 -8.47
C PRO A 38 -20.91 -0.40 -7.56
N ASP A 39 -20.69 -0.43 -6.24
CA ASP A 39 -21.48 0.30 -5.25
C ASP A 39 -20.95 1.73 -5.01
N ARG A 40 -19.91 2.15 -5.74
CA ARG A 40 -19.28 3.45 -5.57
C ARG A 40 -20.02 4.54 -6.34
N ASP A 41 -20.16 5.71 -5.71
CA ASP A 41 -20.57 6.93 -6.41
C ASP A 41 -19.51 7.30 -7.47
N ALA A 42 -19.92 7.25 -8.74
CA ALA A 42 -19.09 7.54 -9.90
C ALA A 42 -18.42 8.92 -9.83
N SER A 43 -19.02 9.91 -9.16
CA SER A 43 -18.45 11.26 -9.01
C SER A 43 -17.23 11.29 -8.09
N THR A 44 -17.03 10.25 -7.29
CA THR A 44 -15.93 10.16 -6.32
C THR A 44 -14.83 9.20 -6.76
N VAL A 45 -14.95 8.58 -7.92
CA VAL A 45 -13.96 7.63 -8.44
C VAL A 45 -12.62 8.33 -8.65
N ASP A 46 -11.55 7.69 -8.17
CA ASP A 46 -10.19 8.09 -8.46
C ASP A 46 -9.66 7.27 -9.64
N TYR A 47 -9.53 7.93 -10.80
CA TYR A 47 -8.97 7.33 -12.00
C TYR A 47 -7.43 7.26 -11.98
N ASN A 48 -6.79 7.79 -10.95
CA ASN A 48 -5.34 7.80 -10.74
C ASN A 48 -4.91 7.01 -9.49
N MET A 49 -5.69 6.01 -9.09
CA MET A 49 -5.47 5.19 -7.91
C MET A 49 -4.13 4.43 -7.89
N MET A 50 -3.55 4.20 -9.08
CA MET A 50 -2.22 3.60 -9.27
C MET A 50 -1.06 4.53 -8.91
N ALA A 51 -1.28 5.85 -8.80
CA ALA A 51 -0.21 6.77 -8.45
C ALA A 51 0.34 6.49 -7.04
N PRO A 52 1.64 6.76 -6.78
CA PRO A 52 2.16 6.78 -5.42
C PRO A 52 1.45 7.86 -4.59
N LEU A 53 1.71 7.86 -3.29
CA LEU A 53 1.42 9.03 -2.45
C LEU A 53 2.32 10.19 -2.85
N GLU A 54 1.89 11.41 -2.52
CA GLU A 54 2.70 12.61 -2.72
C GLU A 54 3.96 12.53 -1.85
N ALA A 55 5.12 12.91 -2.40
CA ALA A 55 6.40 12.79 -1.72
C ALA A 55 6.48 13.65 -0.44
N ASP A 56 5.68 14.72 -0.34
CA ASP A 56 5.56 15.53 0.87
C ASP A 56 4.68 14.90 1.95
N GLY A 57 4.04 13.76 1.66
CA GLY A 57 3.15 13.03 2.56
C GLY A 57 1.80 13.71 2.81
N SER A 58 1.45 14.73 2.05
CA SER A 58 0.21 15.51 2.25
C SER A 58 -1.08 14.70 2.06
N ASP A 59 -1.02 13.61 1.30
CA ASP A 59 -2.14 12.70 1.04
C ASP A 59 -2.03 11.38 1.84
N PHE A 60 -1.03 11.24 2.72
CA PHE A 60 -0.97 10.12 3.64
C PHE A 60 -1.93 10.31 4.84
N PRO A 61 -2.62 9.26 5.30
CA PRO A 61 -2.71 7.92 4.72
C PRO A 61 -3.83 7.83 3.66
N CYS A 62 -3.84 6.75 2.88
CA CYS A 62 -4.94 6.35 2.01
C CYS A 62 -5.40 7.43 1.00
N LYS A 63 -4.49 8.32 0.55
CA LYS A 63 -4.79 9.47 -0.31
C LYS A 63 -5.81 10.45 0.29
N GLY A 64 -6.00 10.42 1.60
CA GLY A 64 -7.05 11.17 2.32
C GLY A 64 -8.46 10.59 2.22
N TYR A 65 -8.67 9.50 1.46
CA TYR A 65 -10.00 8.96 1.15
C TYR A 65 -10.66 8.27 2.34
N GLN A 66 -9.91 7.90 3.37
CA GLN A 66 -10.42 7.41 4.64
C GLN A 66 -11.34 8.42 5.36
N ASN A 67 -11.32 9.69 4.95
CA ASN A 67 -12.17 10.73 5.52
C ASN A 67 -13.50 10.93 4.76
N ASP A 68 -13.70 10.26 3.62
CA ASP A 68 -14.98 10.25 2.92
C ASP A 68 -16.10 9.76 3.87
N ARG A 69 -17.33 10.26 3.74
CA ARG A 69 -18.46 9.75 4.50
C ARG A 69 -19.72 9.71 3.62
N PRO A 70 -20.52 8.63 3.69
CA PRO A 70 -20.26 7.38 4.43
C PRO A 70 -19.20 6.50 3.74
N ILE A 71 -18.50 5.65 4.52
CA ILE A 71 -17.65 4.57 3.99
C ILE A 71 -18.24 3.24 4.46
N ALA A 72 -18.75 2.44 3.51
CA ALA A 72 -19.20 1.10 3.76
C ALA A 72 -18.05 0.09 3.61
N PRO A 73 -17.98 -0.96 4.43
CA PRO A 73 -17.08 -2.09 4.19
C PRO A 73 -17.39 -2.77 2.87
N VAL A 74 -16.36 -3.05 2.07
CA VAL A 74 -16.51 -3.75 0.77
C VAL A 74 -16.53 -5.28 0.94
N ILE A 75 -16.06 -5.77 2.09
CA ILE A 75 -16.01 -7.20 2.39
C ILE A 75 -16.00 -7.44 3.90
N THR A 76 -16.46 -8.62 4.31
CA THR A 76 -16.33 -9.11 5.69
C THR A 76 -15.30 -10.22 5.78
N TYR A 77 -14.37 -10.11 6.74
CA TYR A 77 -13.38 -11.12 7.07
C TYR A 77 -13.62 -11.69 8.47
N ALA A 78 -13.33 -12.97 8.65
CA ALA A 78 -13.31 -13.63 9.95
C ALA A 78 -11.89 -13.64 10.52
N ALA A 79 -11.74 -13.27 11.79
CA ALA A 79 -10.45 -13.30 12.47
C ALA A 79 -9.86 -14.73 12.51
N GLY A 80 -8.60 -14.89 12.13
CA GLY A 80 -7.90 -16.18 12.05
C GLY A 80 -8.12 -16.94 10.74
N SER A 81 -8.88 -16.39 9.80
CA SER A 81 -9.06 -16.95 8.45
C SER A 81 -8.10 -16.32 7.45
N MET A 82 -7.80 -17.10 6.41
CA MET A 82 -6.95 -16.72 5.28
C MET A 82 -7.82 -16.24 4.12
N TYR A 83 -7.33 -15.20 3.44
CA TYR A 83 -7.94 -14.54 2.29
C TYR A 83 -6.84 -14.13 1.31
N ASN A 84 -7.22 -13.59 0.15
CA ASN A 84 -6.29 -13.07 -0.83
C ASN A 84 -6.53 -11.58 -1.09
N MET A 85 -5.44 -10.89 -1.42
CA MET A 85 -5.44 -9.56 -2.05
C MET A 85 -5.01 -9.74 -3.50
N THR A 86 -5.61 -8.98 -4.41
CA THR A 86 -5.22 -8.91 -5.81
C THR A 86 -4.75 -7.50 -6.17
N LEU A 87 -3.68 -7.44 -6.94
CA LEU A 87 -3.08 -6.23 -7.49
C LEU A 87 -3.25 -6.22 -9.01
N GLU A 88 -3.35 -5.04 -9.60
CA GLU A 88 -3.37 -4.83 -11.04
C GLU A 88 -2.53 -3.61 -11.46
N GLY A 89 -2.17 -3.55 -12.73
CA GLY A 89 -1.34 -2.49 -13.29
C GLY A 89 -0.27 -3.04 -14.23
N SER A 90 0.67 -2.20 -14.67
CA SER A 90 1.60 -2.59 -15.74
C SER A 90 3.09 -2.37 -15.44
N ALA A 91 3.44 -1.61 -14.40
CA ALA A 91 4.79 -1.21 -14.05
C ALA A 91 5.07 -1.62 -12.62
N THR A 92 5.56 -2.84 -12.46
CA THR A 92 5.94 -3.43 -11.16
C THR A 92 7.27 -2.91 -10.63
N HIS A 93 7.96 -2.02 -11.36
CA HIS A 93 9.25 -1.44 -10.98
C HIS A 93 10.30 -2.46 -10.52
N GLY A 94 10.31 -3.63 -11.16
CA GLY A 94 11.22 -4.73 -10.81
C GLY A 94 10.99 -5.31 -9.41
N GLY A 95 9.84 -5.03 -8.78
CA GLY A 95 9.50 -5.46 -7.43
C GLY A 95 9.74 -4.37 -6.39
N GLY A 96 10.34 -4.76 -5.27
CA GLY A 96 10.34 -4.03 -4.02
C GLY A 96 9.69 -4.86 -2.92
N SER A 97 9.24 -4.16 -1.88
CA SER A 97 8.64 -4.79 -0.71
C SER A 97 7.31 -4.14 -0.39
N CYS A 98 6.39 -4.94 0.14
CA CYS A 98 5.05 -4.50 0.49
C CYS A 98 4.68 -4.88 1.93
N GLN A 99 3.77 -4.11 2.55
CA GLN A 99 3.10 -4.51 3.78
C GLN A 99 1.59 -4.47 3.64
N LEU A 100 0.93 -5.45 4.26
CA LEU A 100 -0.50 -5.39 4.57
C LEU A 100 -0.66 -5.05 6.04
N SER A 101 -1.59 -4.14 6.33
CA SER A 101 -1.82 -3.64 7.68
C SER A 101 -3.28 -3.32 7.95
N LEU A 102 -3.65 -3.33 9.22
CA LEU A 102 -4.98 -2.95 9.69
C LEU A 102 -4.94 -1.66 10.52
N SER A 103 -5.90 -0.79 10.30
CA SER A 103 -6.19 0.37 11.14
C SER A 103 -7.62 0.33 11.66
N TYR A 104 -7.79 0.54 12.96
CA TYR A 104 -9.09 0.64 13.64
C TYR A 104 -9.40 2.07 14.11
N ASP A 105 -8.50 3.01 13.83
CA ASP A 105 -8.54 4.40 14.32
C ASP A 105 -8.56 5.40 13.15
N ASN A 106 -9.29 5.05 12.08
CA ASN A 106 -9.47 5.87 10.88
C ASN A 106 -8.13 6.28 10.21
N GLY A 107 -7.14 5.40 10.26
CA GLY A 107 -5.82 5.59 9.64
C GLY A 107 -4.80 6.31 10.51
N ALA A 108 -5.11 6.63 11.77
CA ALA A 108 -4.11 7.24 12.66
C ALA A 108 -2.94 6.28 12.94
N THR A 109 -3.21 4.98 13.05
CA THR A 109 -2.20 3.95 13.14
C THR A 109 -2.53 2.74 12.29
N PHE A 110 -1.49 2.13 11.70
CA PHE A 110 -1.60 0.90 10.92
C PHE A 110 -0.68 -0.16 11.50
N ARG A 111 -1.22 -1.32 11.82
CA ARG A 111 -0.51 -2.47 12.41
C ARG A 111 -0.29 -3.55 11.37
N VAL A 112 0.97 -3.93 11.15
CA VAL A 112 1.38 -4.86 10.08
C VAL A 112 0.89 -6.27 10.40
N ILE A 113 0.14 -6.86 9.48
CA ILE A 113 -0.33 -8.24 9.57
C ILE A 113 0.43 -9.18 8.63
N LYS A 114 1.03 -8.65 7.55
CA LYS A 114 1.88 -9.40 6.61
C LYS A 114 2.93 -8.47 6.00
N SER A 115 4.16 -8.96 5.84
CA SER A 115 5.20 -8.33 5.01
C SER A 115 5.58 -9.25 3.85
N MET A 116 5.66 -8.68 2.65
CA MET A 116 6.23 -9.34 1.46
C MET A 116 7.55 -8.64 1.16
N ILE A 117 8.66 -9.26 1.53
CA ILE A 117 10.00 -8.67 1.47
C ILE A 117 10.70 -9.17 0.20
N GLY A 118 10.89 -8.27 -0.75
CA GLY A 118 11.41 -8.60 -2.08
C GLY A 118 10.36 -9.20 -3.01
N GLY A 119 10.42 -8.82 -4.28
CA GLY A 119 9.58 -9.39 -5.34
C GLY A 119 8.10 -9.01 -5.28
N CYS A 120 7.68 -8.09 -4.40
CA CYS A 120 6.35 -7.52 -4.45
C CYS A 120 6.37 -6.23 -5.29
N PRO A 121 5.45 -6.01 -6.26
CA PRO A 121 4.29 -6.83 -6.65
C PRO A 121 4.52 -7.61 -7.96
N LEU A 122 5.56 -8.45 -8.05
CA LEU A 122 5.79 -9.26 -9.25
C LEU A 122 4.73 -10.36 -9.45
N GLN A 123 4.04 -10.74 -8.39
CA GLN A 123 2.85 -11.58 -8.44
C GLN A 123 1.60 -10.69 -8.38
N THR A 124 0.50 -11.14 -8.97
CA THR A 124 -0.76 -10.39 -8.95
C THR A 124 -1.60 -10.68 -7.72
N THR A 125 -1.39 -11.81 -7.05
CA THR A 125 -2.23 -12.26 -5.94
C THR A 125 -1.37 -12.67 -4.76
N TYR A 126 -1.74 -12.20 -3.57
CA TYR A 126 -1.04 -12.50 -2.33
C TYR A 126 -2.03 -12.96 -1.25
N ASP A 127 -1.76 -14.12 -0.66
CA ASP A 127 -2.53 -14.63 0.47
C ASP A 127 -2.12 -13.92 1.76
N PHE A 128 -3.09 -13.64 2.62
CA PHE A 128 -2.89 -13.07 3.94
C PHE A 128 -3.88 -13.63 4.95
N THR A 129 -3.51 -13.62 6.22
CA THR A 129 -4.37 -14.06 7.32
C THR A 129 -4.77 -12.87 8.18
N ILE A 130 -6.06 -12.71 8.46
CA ILE A 130 -6.48 -11.79 9.52
C ILE A 130 -6.04 -12.40 10.86
N PRO A 131 -5.31 -11.69 11.72
CA PRO A 131 -4.86 -12.25 12.99
C PRO A 131 -6.04 -12.78 13.81
N PRO A 132 -5.91 -13.94 14.49
CA PRO A 132 -7.01 -14.52 15.28
C PRO A 132 -7.42 -13.65 16.49
N TYR A 133 -6.57 -12.68 16.86
CA TYR A 133 -6.80 -11.70 17.91
C TYR A 133 -7.23 -10.32 17.36
N ALA A 134 -7.50 -10.20 16.06
CA ALA A 134 -8.07 -8.97 15.50
C ALA A 134 -9.47 -8.72 16.11
N PRO A 135 -9.74 -7.52 16.66
CA PRO A 135 -11.04 -7.20 17.22
C PRO A 135 -12.11 -7.13 16.13
N ALA A 136 -13.34 -7.46 16.48
CA ALA A 136 -14.47 -7.28 15.58
C ALA A 136 -14.76 -5.79 15.37
N GLY A 137 -15.20 -5.42 14.18
CA GLY A 137 -15.54 -4.06 13.78
C GLY A 137 -14.99 -3.68 12.40
N ASN A 138 -15.37 -2.48 11.95
CA ASN A 138 -14.84 -1.92 10.72
C ASN A 138 -13.38 -1.51 10.91
N ALA A 139 -12.55 -1.82 9.92
CA ALA A 139 -11.15 -1.47 9.85
C ALA A 139 -10.77 -1.02 8.44
N LEU A 140 -9.67 -0.31 8.31
CA LEU A 140 -9.01 -0.12 7.02
C LEU A 140 -7.97 -1.23 6.84
N LEU A 141 -8.07 -1.99 5.76
CA LEU A 141 -6.97 -2.81 5.26
C LEU A 141 -6.14 -1.95 4.30
N ALA A 142 -4.87 -1.75 4.60
CA ALA A 142 -3.96 -1.01 3.73
C ALA A 142 -2.92 -1.93 3.11
N TRP A 143 -2.81 -1.86 1.78
CA TRP A 143 -1.65 -2.31 1.03
C TRP A 143 -0.71 -1.13 0.84
N THR A 144 0.56 -1.37 1.14
CA THR A 144 1.64 -0.40 0.97
C THR A 144 2.78 -1.04 0.19
N TRP A 145 3.46 -0.26 -0.65
CA TRP A 145 4.57 -0.75 -1.46
C TRP A 145 5.64 0.33 -1.64
N GLN A 146 6.90 -0.05 -1.44
CA GLN A 146 8.06 0.75 -1.82
C GLN A 146 8.78 0.03 -2.96
N ASN A 147 8.85 0.70 -4.10
CA ASN A 147 9.36 0.16 -5.35
C ASN A 147 10.89 0.04 -5.36
N LYS A 148 11.39 -1.03 -5.99
CA LYS A 148 12.82 -1.28 -6.15
C LYS A 148 13.45 -0.30 -7.15
N ILE A 149 12.89 -0.19 -8.35
CA ILE A 149 13.44 0.60 -9.46
C ILE A 149 12.62 1.89 -9.66
N GLY A 150 13.27 2.98 -10.08
CA GLY A 150 12.62 4.26 -10.38
C GLY A 150 12.71 5.24 -9.21
N ASN A 151 11.80 6.22 -9.17
CA ASN A 151 11.73 7.21 -8.10
C ASN A 151 11.58 6.53 -6.73
N ARG A 152 11.98 7.22 -5.67
CA ARG A 152 11.74 6.75 -4.30
C ARG A 152 10.31 7.10 -3.95
N GLU A 153 9.42 6.12 -4.04
CA GLU A 153 7.98 6.33 -3.90
C GLU A 153 7.41 5.43 -2.81
N PHE A 154 6.23 5.82 -2.32
CA PHE A 154 5.43 5.05 -1.37
C PHE A 154 4.03 4.91 -1.95
N TYR A 155 3.64 3.72 -2.35
CA TYR A 155 2.30 3.42 -2.84
C TYR A 155 1.44 3.00 -1.67
N MET A 156 0.18 3.45 -1.65
CA MET A 156 -0.79 3.07 -0.63
C MET A 156 -2.20 3.04 -1.20
N ASN A 157 -2.86 1.90 -1.07
CA ASN A 157 -4.29 1.78 -1.28
C ASN A 157 -4.94 1.17 -0.04
N CYS A 158 -6.11 1.69 0.33
CA CYS A 158 -6.84 1.24 1.51
C CYS A 158 -8.23 0.79 1.11
N ALA A 159 -8.72 -0.29 1.73
CA ALA A 159 -10.11 -0.75 1.61
C ALA A 159 -10.76 -0.72 2.99
N SER A 160 -12.04 -0.31 3.05
CA SER A 160 -12.84 -0.50 4.27
C SER A 160 -13.32 -1.94 4.34
N VAL A 161 -13.04 -2.61 5.45
CA VAL A 161 -13.38 -4.03 5.66
C VAL A 161 -14.06 -4.19 7.01
N ASN A 162 -14.95 -5.17 7.13
CA ASN A 162 -15.58 -5.52 8.40
C ASN A 162 -14.93 -6.79 8.93
N ILE A 163 -14.40 -6.75 10.15
CA ILE A 163 -13.83 -7.93 10.79
C ILE A 163 -14.85 -8.48 11.78
N ILE A 164 -15.15 -9.76 11.67
CA ILE A 164 -15.97 -10.50 12.63
C ILE A 164 -15.13 -11.46 13.45
N SER A 165 -15.63 -11.82 14.62
CA SER A 165 -14.99 -12.87 15.42
C SER A 165 -14.95 -14.18 14.62
N GLY A 166 -13.77 -14.76 14.47
CA GLY A 166 -13.63 -16.08 13.86
C GLY A 166 -13.75 -17.21 14.88
N LEU A 167 -13.64 -18.43 14.36
CA LEU A 167 -13.67 -19.63 15.18
C LEU A 167 -12.39 -19.72 16.01
N ARG A 168 -12.51 -19.73 17.35
CA ARG A 168 -11.39 -19.89 18.28
C ARG A 168 -10.69 -21.23 18.04
N ARG A 169 -9.63 -21.26 17.23
CA ARG A 169 -8.64 -22.33 17.30
C ARG A 169 -7.79 -22.09 18.54
N LYS A 170 -7.67 -23.09 19.43
CA LYS A 170 -6.76 -23.03 20.59
C LYS A 170 -5.35 -22.72 20.08
N ALA A 171 -4.91 -21.47 20.24
CA ALA A 171 -3.53 -21.10 19.94
C ALA A 171 -2.59 -21.83 20.90
N ARG A 172 -1.54 -22.46 20.39
CA ARG A 172 -0.43 -22.95 21.21
C ARG A 172 0.21 -21.73 21.88
N ARG A 173 0.37 -21.83 23.20
CA ARG A 173 0.52 -20.75 24.19
C ARG A 173 1.89 -20.02 24.18
N THR A 174 2.51 -19.82 23.01
CA THR A 174 3.82 -19.15 22.86
C THR A 174 3.88 -18.35 21.56
N GLN A 175 3.12 -17.26 21.46
CA GLN A 175 3.21 -16.33 20.32
C GLN A 175 3.72 -14.97 20.82
N LYS A 176 4.71 -14.40 20.12
CA LYS A 176 5.26 -13.05 20.40
C LYS A 176 4.19 -11.95 20.26
N TYR A 177 3.18 -12.20 19.42
CA TYR A 177 2.08 -11.29 19.15
C TYR A 177 0.77 -11.95 19.56
N ASN A 178 0.04 -11.34 20.50
CA ASN A 178 -1.21 -11.87 21.05
C ASN A 178 -2.37 -10.87 20.93
N THR A 179 -2.08 -9.60 20.65
CA THR A 179 -3.04 -8.53 20.41
C THR A 179 -2.65 -7.71 19.18
N MET A 180 -3.60 -6.95 18.64
CA MET A 180 -3.28 -5.98 17.57
C MET A 180 -2.27 -4.91 18.02
N GLY A 181 -2.20 -4.60 19.32
CA GLY A 181 -1.26 -3.62 19.87
C GLY A 181 0.19 -4.10 19.89
N ASP A 182 0.41 -5.42 19.86
CA ASP A 182 1.75 -6.02 19.86
C ASP A 182 2.41 -5.96 18.47
N LEU A 183 1.59 -5.84 17.42
CA LEU A 183 2.05 -5.81 16.04
C LEU A 183 2.83 -4.51 15.76
N PRO A 184 3.88 -4.56 14.93
CA PRO A 184 4.62 -3.36 14.57
C PRO A 184 3.76 -2.42 13.74
N PHE A 185 4.09 -1.13 13.79
CA PHE A 185 3.52 -0.15 12.88
C PHE A 185 4.06 -0.37 11.47
N ILE A 186 3.32 0.09 10.46
CA ILE A 186 3.83 0.11 9.08
C ILE A 186 5.14 0.90 9.00
N TRP A 187 6.04 0.40 8.17
CA TRP A 187 7.29 1.08 7.88
C TRP A 187 7.05 2.14 6.82
N LYS A 188 7.43 3.38 7.12
CA LYS A 188 7.28 4.54 6.24
C LYS A 188 8.67 4.99 5.78
N ALA A 189 8.76 5.28 4.49
CA ALA A 189 9.92 5.88 3.85
C ALA A 189 9.43 6.64 2.61
N ASN A 190 10.27 7.49 2.05
CA ASN A 190 9.99 8.25 0.82
C ASN A 190 8.82 9.24 0.95
N LEU A 191 8.53 9.67 2.19
CA LEU A 191 7.48 10.63 2.52
C LEU A 191 8.10 11.73 3.39
N GLU A 192 8.74 12.72 2.76
CA GLU A 192 9.61 13.72 3.39
C GLU A 192 8.92 14.51 4.51
N GLY A 193 7.61 14.76 4.38
CA GLY A 193 6.84 15.47 5.41
C GLY A 193 6.48 14.61 6.63
N LEU A 194 6.71 13.29 6.59
CA LEU A 194 6.39 12.37 7.68
C LEU A 194 7.61 11.72 8.32
N ASP A 195 8.66 11.51 7.55
CA ASP A 195 9.93 10.90 7.98
C ASP A 195 11.05 11.31 7.02
N THR A 196 12.28 11.29 7.50
CA THR A 196 13.51 11.46 6.71
C THR A 196 14.03 10.15 6.11
N CYS A 197 13.38 9.02 6.38
CA CYS A 197 13.78 7.71 5.84
C CYS A 197 13.55 7.64 4.32
N GLU A 198 14.58 7.21 3.58
CA GLU A 198 14.55 7.00 2.14
C GLU A 198 15.01 5.57 1.80
N THR A 199 14.38 4.92 0.82
CA THR A 199 14.81 3.60 0.34
C THR A 199 15.99 3.72 -0.61
N GLU A 200 16.88 2.73 -0.63
CA GLU A 200 17.98 2.69 -1.59
C GLU A 200 17.51 2.26 -2.99
N ALA A 201 17.97 2.95 -4.03
CA ALA A 201 17.61 2.64 -5.41
C ALA A 201 18.15 1.28 -5.86
N GLY A 202 17.30 0.46 -6.47
CA GLY A 202 17.68 -0.86 -6.96
C GLY A 202 17.73 -1.96 -5.89
N ILE A 203 17.38 -1.64 -4.63
CA ILE A 203 17.35 -2.60 -3.52
C ILE A 203 15.92 -2.80 -3.04
N ASP A 204 15.54 -4.05 -2.78
CA ASP A 204 14.29 -4.40 -2.11
C ASP A 204 14.37 -4.03 -0.62
N PRO A 205 13.49 -3.15 -0.10
CA PRO A 205 13.55 -2.74 1.29
C PRO A 205 13.30 -3.92 2.25
N VAL A 206 14.17 -4.09 3.24
CA VAL A 206 13.97 -5.06 4.33
C VAL A 206 13.43 -4.33 5.55
N TYR A 207 12.23 -4.69 6.00
CA TYR A 207 11.59 -4.00 7.12
C TYR A 207 12.23 -4.41 8.45
N PRO A 208 12.66 -3.46 9.30
CA PRO A 208 13.27 -3.78 10.59
C PRO A 208 12.32 -4.53 11.53
N ASN A 209 11.02 -4.27 11.41
CA ASN A 209 9.97 -4.92 12.19
C ASN A 209 8.88 -5.47 11.25
N PRO A 210 9.10 -6.63 10.62
CA PRO A 210 8.24 -7.15 9.56
C PRO A 210 6.94 -7.80 10.06
N GLY A 211 6.80 -7.98 11.38
CA GLY A 211 5.61 -8.57 11.99
C GLY A 211 5.64 -10.10 12.06
N PRO A 212 4.46 -10.75 12.18
CA PRO A 212 4.35 -12.19 12.43
C PRO A 212 4.36 -13.06 11.17
N ASP A 213 3.94 -12.52 10.03
CA ASP A 213 3.77 -13.24 8.77
C ASP A 213 4.65 -12.57 7.70
N ILE A 214 5.63 -13.33 7.20
CA ILE A 214 6.64 -12.82 6.28
C ILE A 214 6.76 -13.78 5.11
N GLU A 215 6.61 -13.22 3.92
CA GLU A 215 6.89 -13.89 2.65
C GLU A 215 8.13 -13.23 2.04
N TYR A 216 9.12 -14.02 1.67
CA TYR A 216 10.33 -13.52 1.00
C TYR A 216 10.27 -13.85 -0.49
N GLY A 217 10.63 -12.88 -1.31
CA GLY A 217 10.76 -13.01 -2.76
C GLY A 217 12.10 -12.49 -3.27
N ASP A 218 12.30 -12.59 -4.58
CA ASP A 218 13.47 -12.05 -5.30
C ASP A 218 14.83 -12.42 -4.69
N GLY A 219 14.96 -13.66 -4.21
CA GLY A 219 16.21 -14.18 -3.64
C GLY A 219 16.49 -13.80 -2.18
N LEU A 220 15.60 -13.04 -1.53
CA LEU A 220 15.70 -12.72 -0.11
C LEU A 220 15.24 -13.88 0.78
N SER A 221 15.62 -13.83 2.06
CA SER A 221 15.26 -14.83 3.06
C SER A 221 15.28 -14.25 4.48
N SER A 222 15.02 -15.07 5.49
CA SER A 222 15.10 -14.65 6.90
C SER A 222 16.51 -14.29 7.39
N SER A 223 17.55 -14.50 6.58
CA SER A 223 18.92 -14.06 6.88
C SER A 223 19.34 -12.80 6.10
N SER A 224 18.44 -12.22 5.31
CA SER A 224 18.66 -10.98 4.57
C SER A 224 18.58 -9.75 5.46
#